data_AF-A0A2P6U0C3-F1
#
_entry.id   AF-A0A2P6U0C3-F1
#
_cell.length_a   1.000
_cell.length_b   1.000
_cell.length_c   1.000
_cell.angle_alpha   90.00
_cell.angle_beta   90.00
_cell.angle_gamma   90.00
#
_symmetry.space_group_name_H-M   'P 1'
#
loop_
_entity.id
_entity.type
_entity.pdbx_description
1 polymer ?
#
loop_
_entity_poly.entity_id
_entity_poly.type
_entity_poly.pdbx_seq_one_letter_code
_entity_poly.pdbx_strand_id
1 'polypeptide(L)'
;MVDFSGPPGFAKELAGRAGKVVVLDHHKTAAAELTDPALASVPSLEVHFDMDRSGATVSYDYFQPQRLTVEQQQLFKYIEDADLWRWQLPDSKAFTAGLASLKLEYDAQKNPAIFEQLLAQTPEGLIALGKPILAEQQRLVAEAVATAFPVSLGGAEGASRGWGRCLAVRVGDQMASLRSQLGNALAEESQRQGLRPMAVVAYIEAAMNDPTQIKCSLRSLGEEDTTPISQHYGGGGHRNASSFIMPTADFEGWRA
;
A
#
# COMPACT_ATOMS: atom_id res chain seq x y z
N MET A 1 2.23 14.55 11.92
CA MET A 1 2.16 13.12 11.55
C MET A 1 1.50 13.08 10.20
N VAL A 2 2.17 12.51 9.20
CA VAL A 2 1.71 12.49 7.81
C VAL A 2 1.66 11.06 7.36
N ASP A 3 0.52 10.64 6.81
CA ASP A 3 0.29 9.30 6.27
C ASP A 3 0.52 8.17 7.29
N PHE A 4 0.31 8.49 8.58
CA PHE A 4 0.53 7.61 9.71
C PHE A 4 -0.17 8.13 10.97
N SER A 5 -0.97 7.28 11.61
CA SER A 5 -1.68 7.59 12.87
C SER A 5 -1.10 6.90 14.11
N GLY A 6 -0.22 5.92 13.95
CA GLY A 6 0.22 5.05 15.04
C GLY A 6 -0.88 4.10 15.55
N PRO A 7 -0.60 3.33 16.63
CA PRO A 7 -1.58 2.46 17.27
C PRO A 7 -2.66 3.26 18.03
N PRO A 8 -3.77 2.61 18.43
CA PRO A 8 -4.84 3.27 19.18
C PRO A 8 -4.37 4.07 20.39
N GLY A 9 -4.74 5.34 20.45
CA GLY A 9 -4.40 6.28 21.52
C GLY A 9 -3.08 7.03 21.34
N PHE A 10 -2.27 6.67 20.33
CA PHE A 10 -0.95 7.26 20.10
C PHE A 10 -1.01 8.77 19.86
N ALA A 11 -1.91 9.23 18.99
CA ALA A 11 -2.04 10.66 18.69
C ALA A 11 -2.41 11.49 19.92
N LYS A 12 -3.30 10.96 20.77
CA LYS A 12 -3.72 11.59 22.03
C LYS A 12 -2.59 11.64 23.05
N GLU A 13 -1.82 10.56 23.18
CA GLU A 13 -0.65 10.52 24.05
C GLU A 13 0.39 11.57 23.62
N LEU A 14 0.66 11.66 22.31
CA LEU A 14 1.59 12.63 21.76
C LEU A 14 1.11 14.07 22.00
N ALA A 15 -0.19 14.33 21.85
CA ALA A 15 -0.81 15.62 22.13
C ALA A 15 -0.68 16.04 23.60
N GLY A 16 -0.56 15.10 24.53
CA GLY A 16 -0.26 15.37 25.94
C GLY A 16 1.19 15.78 26.23
N ARG A 17 2.10 15.59 25.26
CA ARG A 17 3.54 15.85 25.40
C ARG A 17 4.03 16.99 24.50
N ALA A 18 3.30 17.31 23.44
CA ALA A 18 3.64 18.35 22.48
C ALA A 18 2.70 19.55 22.58
N GLY A 19 3.19 20.74 22.25
CA GLY A 19 2.35 21.95 22.23
C GLY A 19 1.25 21.91 21.16
N LYS A 20 1.46 21.17 20.08
CA LYS A 20 0.47 20.89 19.03
C LYS A 20 0.87 19.62 18.28
N VAL A 21 -0.10 18.80 17.95
CA VAL A 21 0.01 17.63 17.07
C VAL A 21 -0.97 17.80 15.93
N VAL A 22 -0.49 17.65 14.71
CA VAL A 22 -1.33 17.62 13.50
C VAL A 22 -1.21 16.25 12.87
N VAL A 23 -2.35 15.60 12.61
CA VAL A 23 -2.45 14.31 11.93
C VAL A 23 -3.08 14.54 10.56
N LEU A 24 -2.37 14.16 9.50
CA LEU A 24 -2.83 14.23 8.11
C LEU A 24 -2.83 12.78 7.58
N ASP A 25 -3.98 12.16 7.40
CA ASP A 25 -4.05 10.71 7.14
C ASP A 25 -5.29 10.30 6.31
N HIS A 26 -5.23 9.12 5.70
CA HIS A 26 -6.24 8.52 4.83
C HIS A 26 -6.42 7.00 5.02
N HIS A 27 -5.81 6.39 6.04
CA HIS A 27 -5.87 4.94 6.25
C HIS A 27 -7.20 4.46 6.89
N LYS A 28 -7.86 3.45 6.28
CA LYS A 28 -9.11 2.86 6.79
C LYS A 28 -9.00 2.34 8.23
N THR A 29 -7.87 1.75 8.60
CA THR A 29 -7.63 1.22 9.96
C THR A 29 -7.58 2.31 11.02
N ALA A 30 -7.25 3.55 10.64
CA ALA A 30 -7.21 4.70 11.53
C ALA A 30 -8.56 5.43 11.62
N ALA A 31 -9.47 5.20 10.67
CA ALA A 31 -10.72 5.94 10.52
C ALA A 31 -11.55 5.97 11.81
N ALA A 32 -11.71 4.82 12.47
CA ALA A 32 -12.54 4.70 13.69
C ALA A 32 -12.04 5.60 14.83
N GLU A 33 -10.72 5.76 14.97
CA GLU A 33 -10.13 6.63 16.00
C GLU A 33 -10.10 8.09 15.55
N LEU A 34 -9.60 8.35 14.34
CA LEU A 34 -9.38 9.71 13.84
C LEU A 34 -10.68 10.49 13.59
N THR A 35 -11.81 9.79 13.44
CA THR A 35 -13.14 10.41 13.31
C THR A 35 -13.94 10.39 14.61
N ASP A 36 -13.38 9.89 15.72
CA ASP A 36 -14.03 9.90 17.02
C ASP A 36 -14.21 11.36 17.52
N PRO A 37 -15.44 11.80 17.81
CA PRO A 37 -15.69 13.13 18.39
C PRO A 37 -14.92 13.39 19.70
N ALA A 38 -14.57 12.34 20.45
CA ALA A 38 -13.74 12.46 21.65
C ALA A 38 -12.32 12.95 21.34
N LEU A 39 -11.76 12.62 20.17
CA LEU A 39 -10.45 13.14 19.74
C LEU A 39 -10.50 14.64 19.46
N ALA A 40 -11.61 15.13 18.90
CA ALA A 40 -11.81 16.56 18.61
C ALA A 40 -11.85 17.43 19.89
N SER A 41 -12.08 16.83 21.05
CA SER A 41 -12.04 17.52 22.35
C SER A 41 -10.63 17.76 22.90
N VAL A 42 -9.59 17.20 22.27
CA VAL A 42 -8.19 17.33 22.70
C VAL A 42 -7.62 18.65 22.13
N PRO A 43 -7.35 19.69 22.94
CA PRO A 43 -7.06 21.03 22.41
C PRO A 43 -5.75 21.13 21.60
N SER A 44 -4.78 20.28 21.91
CA SER A 44 -3.47 20.24 21.25
C SER A 44 -3.44 19.29 20.05
N LEU A 45 -4.56 18.70 19.65
CA LEU A 45 -4.64 17.75 18.54
C LEU A 45 -5.53 18.28 17.42
N GLU A 46 -4.98 18.34 16.22
CA GLU A 46 -5.69 18.69 14.99
C GLU A 46 -5.63 17.50 14.03
N VAL A 47 -6.78 17.09 13.49
CA VAL A 47 -6.89 15.91 12.64
C VAL A 47 -7.51 16.31 11.30
N HIS A 48 -6.79 16.01 10.22
CA HIS A 48 -7.27 16.08 8.84
C HIS A 48 -7.29 14.65 8.30
N PHE A 49 -8.46 14.04 8.33
CA PHE A 49 -8.68 12.69 7.85
C PHE A 49 -9.53 12.72 6.57
N ASP A 50 -9.00 12.17 5.49
CA ASP A 50 -9.68 12.18 4.19
C ASP A 50 -9.37 10.90 3.40
N MET A 51 -10.39 10.04 3.22
CA MET A 51 -10.26 8.78 2.47
C MET A 51 -10.22 8.95 0.95
N ASP A 52 -10.57 10.13 0.43
CA ASP A 52 -10.69 10.42 -1.00
C ASP A 52 -9.45 11.14 -1.55
N ARG A 53 -8.48 11.49 -0.70
CA ARG A 53 -7.22 12.14 -1.07
C ARG A 53 -6.03 11.39 -0.47
N SER A 54 -4.89 11.46 -1.13
CA SER A 54 -3.65 10.85 -0.61
C SER A 54 -3.07 11.65 0.56
N GLY A 55 -2.27 11.01 1.42
CA GLY A 55 -1.54 11.72 2.47
C GLY A 55 -0.65 12.85 1.93
N ALA A 56 -0.11 12.70 0.71
CA ALA A 56 0.65 13.74 0.03
C ALA A 56 -0.20 14.96 -0.34
N THR A 57 -1.41 14.75 -0.88
CA THR A 57 -2.34 15.84 -1.24
C THR A 57 -2.88 16.55 -0.01
N VAL A 58 -3.30 15.80 1.02
CA VAL A 58 -3.76 16.37 2.29
C VAL A 58 -2.66 17.23 2.91
N SER A 59 -1.40 16.77 2.84
CA SER A 59 -0.24 17.56 3.27
C SER A 59 -0.01 18.82 2.45
N TYR A 60 -0.07 18.70 1.13
CA TYR A 60 0.06 19.85 0.23
C TYR A 60 -0.99 20.94 0.54
N ASP A 61 -2.25 20.55 0.72
CA ASP A 61 -3.36 21.45 1.02
C ASP A 61 -3.24 22.08 2.41
N TYR A 62 -2.74 21.34 3.41
CA TYR A 62 -2.51 21.87 4.76
C TYR A 62 -1.37 22.89 4.80
N PHE A 63 -0.23 22.60 4.15
CA PHE A 63 0.95 23.47 4.19
C PHE A 63 0.90 24.64 3.20
N GLN A 64 0.05 24.57 2.16
CA GLN A 64 -0.17 25.62 1.17
C GLN A 64 1.14 26.26 0.64
N PRO A 65 2.07 25.47 0.06
CA PRO A 65 3.37 25.98 -0.34
C PRO A 65 3.24 27.03 -1.46
N GLN A 66 3.75 28.24 -1.24
CA GLN A 66 3.55 29.35 -2.18
C GLN A 66 4.50 29.37 -3.39
N ARG A 67 5.41 28.41 -3.53
CA ARG A 67 6.52 28.47 -4.50
C ARG A 67 6.62 27.28 -5.45
N LEU A 68 5.61 26.42 -5.53
CA LEU A 68 5.62 25.30 -6.46
C LEU A 68 5.18 25.72 -7.86
N THR A 69 5.93 25.29 -8.88
CA THR A 69 5.54 25.42 -10.28
C THR A 69 4.32 24.55 -10.60
N VAL A 70 3.67 24.78 -11.74
CA VAL A 70 2.54 23.94 -12.20
C VAL A 70 2.96 22.47 -12.35
N GLU A 71 4.16 22.21 -12.89
CA GLU A 71 4.71 20.85 -13.02
C GLU A 71 4.92 20.18 -11.66
N GLN A 72 5.45 20.93 -10.68
CA GLN A 72 5.64 20.42 -9.31
C GLN A 72 4.31 20.10 -8.64
N GLN A 73 3.27 20.91 -8.87
CA GLN A 73 1.92 20.62 -8.39
C GLN A 73 1.31 19.38 -9.07
N GLN A 74 1.64 19.12 -10.33
CA GLN A 74 1.19 17.92 -11.03
C GLN A 74 1.79 16.64 -10.45
N LEU A 75 3.01 16.68 -9.88
CA LEU A 75 3.61 15.52 -9.21
C LEU A 75 2.68 14.97 -8.10
N PHE A 76 2.08 15.83 -7.29
CA PHE A 76 1.14 15.43 -6.25
C PHE A 76 -0.10 14.72 -6.81
N LYS A 77 -0.60 15.15 -7.97
CA LYS A 77 -1.74 14.51 -8.63
C LYS A 77 -1.42 13.10 -9.10
N TYR A 78 -0.24 12.89 -9.68
CA TYR A 78 0.21 11.55 -10.07
C TYR A 78 0.49 10.65 -8.86
N ILE A 79 1.06 11.21 -7.78
CA ILE A 79 1.25 10.49 -6.53
C ILE A 79 -0.12 10.06 -5.97
N GLU A 80 -1.10 10.95 -5.91
CA GLU A 80 -2.45 10.62 -5.46
C GLU A 80 -3.15 9.58 -6.34
N ASP A 81 -3.04 9.72 -7.66
CA ASP A 81 -3.64 8.79 -8.61
C ASP A 81 -3.11 7.35 -8.44
N ALA A 82 -1.82 7.22 -8.10
CA ALA A 82 -1.19 5.94 -7.81
C ALA A 82 -1.51 5.42 -6.40
N ASP A 83 -1.47 6.29 -5.40
CA ASP A 83 -1.72 5.98 -3.99
C ASP A 83 -3.14 5.47 -3.77
N LEU A 84 -4.13 6.13 -4.39
CA LEU A 84 -5.53 5.71 -4.38
C LEU A 84 -5.86 4.65 -5.43
N TRP A 85 -4.85 4.14 -6.15
CA TRP A 85 -4.97 3.10 -7.17
C TRP A 85 -5.99 3.42 -8.28
N ARG A 86 -6.13 4.70 -8.63
CA ARG A 86 -7.13 5.20 -9.60
C ARG A 86 -6.67 5.03 -11.04
N TRP A 87 -5.39 5.26 -11.32
CA TRP A 87 -4.78 5.16 -12.66
C TRP A 87 -5.51 5.95 -13.75
N GLN A 88 -6.09 7.10 -13.41
CA GLN A 88 -6.89 7.92 -14.32
C GLN A 88 -6.02 8.88 -15.14
N LEU A 89 -4.83 9.24 -14.64
CA LEU A 89 -3.94 10.16 -15.34
C LEU A 89 -3.17 9.44 -16.46
N PRO A 90 -2.86 10.14 -17.58
CA PRO A 90 -2.11 9.56 -18.68
C PRO A 90 -0.76 9.00 -18.22
N ASP A 91 -0.45 7.75 -18.61
CA ASP A 91 0.82 7.12 -18.27
C ASP A 91 1.15 7.08 -16.75
N SER A 92 0.16 7.17 -15.85
CA SER A 92 0.36 7.24 -14.40
C SER A 92 1.16 6.06 -13.83
N LYS A 93 0.92 4.84 -14.31
CA LYS A 93 1.74 3.67 -13.95
C LYS A 93 3.21 3.81 -14.36
N ALA A 94 3.49 4.45 -15.50
CA ALA A 94 4.85 4.71 -15.94
C ALA A 94 5.48 5.81 -15.08
N PHE A 95 4.75 6.88 -14.75
CA PHE A 95 5.20 7.87 -13.77
C PHE A 95 5.63 7.21 -12.45
N THR A 96 4.79 6.36 -11.86
CA THR A 96 5.09 5.67 -10.59
C THR A 96 6.32 4.78 -10.71
N ALA A 97 6.45 4.03 -11.81
CA ALA A 97 7.63 3.21 -12.07
C ALA A 97 8.91 4.06 -12.19
N GLY A 98 8.84 5.20 -12.87
CA GLY A 98 9.93 6.15 -12.99
C GLY A 98 10.35 6.72 -11.65
N LEU A 99 9.40 7.21 -10.85
CA LEU A 99 9.67 7.75 -9.51
C LEU A 99 10.31 6.71 -8.59
N ALA A 100 9.77 5.49 -8.56
CA ALA A 100 10.34 4.40 -7.78
C ALA A 100 11.77 4.01 -8.22
N SER A 101 12.07 4.15 -9.52
CA SER A 101 13.38 3.80 -10.08
C SER A 101 14.52 4.73 -9.65
N LEU A 102 14.20 5.94 -9.20
CA LEU A 102 15.18 6.88 -8.67
C LEU A 102 15.86 6.37 -7.40
N LYS A 103 15.21 5.45 -6.66
CA LYS A 103 15.73 4.85 -5.41
C LYS A 103 16.25 5.91 -4.43
N LEU A 104 15.47 6.98 -4.27
CA LEU A 104 15.83 8.10 -3.41
C LEU A 104 15.93 7.65 -1.94
N GLU A 105 17.00 8.09 -1.27
CA GLU A 105 17.10 8.04 0.19
C GLU A 105 16.37 9.27 0.75
N TYR A 106 15.28 9.04 1.48
CA TYR A 106 14.39 10.08 1.99
C TYR A 106 14.85 10.67 3.33
N ASP A 107 15.80 10.03 4.01
CA ASP A 107 16.42 10.59 5.20
C ASP A 107 17.31 11.79 4.82
N ALA A 108 16.85 13.01 5.13
CA ALA A 108 17.57 14.24 4.82
C ALA A 108 18.94 14.36 5.52
N GLN A 109 19.21 13.58 6.58
CA GLN A 109 20.54 13.52 7.19
C GLN A 109 21.50 12.70 6.34
N LYS A 110 21.02 11.61 5.73
CA LYS A 110 21.82 10.75 4.84
C LYS A 110 21.89 11.30 3.42
N ASN A 111 20.84 11.97 2.97
CA ASN A 111 20.73 12.62 1.68
C ASN A 111 20.31 14.09 1.85
N PRO A 112 21.27 14.99 2.13
CA PRO A 112 20.99 16.41 2.29
C PRO A 112 20.38 17.09 1.06
N ALA A 113 20.49 16.47 -0.13
CA ALA A 113 20.00 16.99 -1.40
C ALA A 113 18.60 16.46 -1.76
N ILE A 114 17.90 15.74 -0.87
CA ILE A 114 16.63 15.08 -1.18
C ILE A 114 15.56 16.07 -1.67
N PHE A 115 15.49 17.27 -1.07
CA PHE A 115 14.48 18.25 -1.45
C PHE A 115 14.77 18.82 -2.84
N GLU A 116 16.02 19.13 -3.16
CA GLU A 116 16.43 19.55 -4.50
C GLU A 116 16.19 18.45 -5.54
N GLN A 117 16.49 17.20 -5.20
CA GLN A 117 16.24 16.05 -6.07
C GLN A 117 14.75 15.89 -6.39
N LEU A 118 13.87 16.00 -5.38
CA LEU A 118 12.43 15.93 -5.55
C LEU A 118 11.89 17.11 -6.37
N LEU A 119 12.37 18.32 -6.10
CA LEU A 119 11.95 19.54 -6.82
C LEU A 119 12.43 19.58 -8.27
N ALA A 120 13.48 18.84 -8.61
CA ALA A 120 14.00 18.70 -9.97
C ALA A 120 13.23 17.70 -10.84
N GLN A 121 12.30 16.93 -10.28
CA GLN A 121 11.51 15.97 -11.04
C GLN A 121 10.37 16.66 -11.79
N THR A 122 10.01 16.09 -12.95
CA THR A 122 8.82 16.48 -13.72
C THR A 122 8.00 15.24 -14.09
N PRO A 123 6.68 15.37 -14.28
CA PRO A 123 5.86 14.27 -14.77
C PRO A 123 6.39 13.63 -16.05
N GLU A 124 6.74 14.43 -17.05
CA GLU A 124 7.22 13.98 -18.35
C GLU A 124 8.53 13.18 -18.23
N GLY A 125 9.47 13.68 -17.42
CA GLY A 125 10.75 13.01 -17.19
C GLY A 125 10.58 11.66 -16.51
N LEU A 126 9.73 11.59 -15.47
CA LEU A 126 9.43 10.36 -14.75
C LEU A 126 8.68 9.35 -15.63
N ILE A 127 7.73 9.81 -16.44
CA ILE A 127 7.01 8.96 -17.40
C ILE A 127 7.99 8.37 -18.42
N ALA A 128 8.86 9.18 -19.02
CA ALA A 128 9.83 8.73 -20.00
C ALA A 128 10.78 7.67 -19.42
N LEU A 129 11.27 7.90 -18.19
CA LEU A 129 12.11 6.96 -17.45
C LEU A 129 11.37 5.65 -17.14
N GLY A 130 10.10 5.75 -16.74
CA GLY A 130 9.33 4.62 -16.25
C GLY A 130 8.72 3.73 -17.32
N LYS A 131 8.50 4.19 -18.56
CA LYS A 131 7.93 3.37 -19.64
C LYS A 131 8.64 2.03 -19.88
N PRO A 132 9.97 1.97 -20.11
CA PRO A 132 10.66 0.69 -20.29
C PRO A 132 10.64 -0.18 -19.02
N ILE A 133 10.69 0.44 -17.84
CA ILE A 133 10.63 -0.26 -16.55
C ILE A 133 9.28 -0.92 -16.37
N LEU A 134 8.19 -0.20 -16.64
CA LEU A 134 6.83 -0.72 -16.55
C LEU A 134 6.61 -1.91 -17.49
N ALA A 135 7.13 -1.83 -18.72
CA ALA A 135 7.01 -2.93 -19.69
C ALA A 135 7.67 -4.22 -19.16
N GLU A 136 8.86 -4.11 -18.57
CA GLU A 136 9.55 -5.26 -17.98
C GLU A 136 8.83 -5.79 -16.74
N GLN A 137 8.35 -4.89 -15.86
CA GLN A 137 7.54 -5.27 -14.70
C GLN A 137 6.28 -6.04 -15.11
N GLN A 138 5.59 -5.60 -16.17
CA GLN A 138 4.41 -6.28 -16.71
C GLN A 138 4.74 -7.67 -17.23
N ARG A 139 5.88 -7.85 -17.91
CA ARG A 139 6.36 -9.16 -18.36
C ARG A 139 6.59 -10.10 -17.17
N LEU A 140 7.32 -9.64 -16.16
CA LEU A 140 7.60 -10.42 -14.95
C LEU A 140 6.34 -10.78 -14.16
N VAL A 141 5.37 -9.85 -14.07
CA VAL A 141 4.07 -10.11 -13.44
C VAL A 141 3.30 -11.20 -14.20
N ALA A 142 3.25 -11.14 -15.54
CA ALA A 142 2.58 -12.14 -16.34
C ALA A 142 3.19 -13.54 -16.16
N GLU A 143 4.52 -13.63 -16.12
CA GLU A 143 5.24 -14.88 -15.85
C GLU A 143 4.94 -15.44 -14.46
N ALA A 144 4.89 -14.59 -13.43
CA ALA A 144 4.56 -15.02 -12.09
C ALA A 144 3.09 -15.48 -11.97
N VAL A 145 2.14 -14.76 -12.58
CA VAL A 145 0.71 -15.16 -12.63
C VAL A 145 0.55 -16.55 -13.26
N ALA A 146 1.33 -16.87 -14.30
CA ALA A 146 1.29 -18.19 -14.94
C ALA A 146 1.71 -19.36 -14.02
N THR A 147 2.37 -19.09 -12.90
CA THR A 147 2.79 -20.09 -11.90
C THR A 147 1.86 -20.15 -10.68
N ALA A 148 0.77 -19.38 -10.70
CA ALA A 148 -0.18 -19.34 -9.60
C ALA A 148 -0.94 -20.65 -9.41
N PHE A 149 -1.45 -20.84 -8.19
CA PHE A 149 -2.21 -22.01 -7.79
C PHE A 149 -3.40 -21.60 -6.91
N PRO A 150 -4.53 -22.34 -6.96
CA PRO A 150 -5.67 -22.04 -6.11
C PRO A 150 -5.36 -22.38 -4.64
N VAL A 151 -5.91 -21.57 -3.74
CA VAL A 151 -5.85 -21.78 -2.29
C VAL A 151 -7.21 -21.59 -1.65
N SER A 152 -7.47 -22.32 -0.57
CA SER A 152 -8.54 -22.09 0.39
C SER A 152 -8.04 -21.08 1.43
N LEU A 153 -8.51 -19.83 1.36
CA LEU A 153 -8.05 -18.76 2.27
C LEU A 153 -8.29 -19.19 3.71
N GLY A 154 -7.23 -19.25 4.53
CA GLY A 154 -7.29 -19.68 5.93
C GLY A 154 -7.54 -21.18 6.14
N GLY A 155 -7.43 -22.02 5.11
CA GLY A 155 -7.66 -23.46 5.19
C GLY A 155 -9.07 -23.80 5.73
N ALA A 156 -9.15 -24.82 6.60
CA ALA A 156 -10.42 -25.26 7.20
C ALA A 156 -11.09 -24.18 8.05
N GLU A 157 -10.31 -23.38 8.78
CA GLU A 157 -10.85 -22.29 9.59
C GLU A 157 -11.46 -21.21 8.70
N GLY A 158 -10.73 -20.76 7.69
CA GLY A 158 -11.24 -19.75 6.76
C GLY A 158 -12.43 -20.24 5.94
N ALA A 159 -12.50 -21.54 5.63
CA ALA A 159 -13.69 -22.15 5.04
C ALA A 159 -14.92 -22.03 5.97
N SER A 160 -14.75 -22.29 7.28
CA SER A 160 -15.83 -22.12 8.27
C SER A 160 -16.31 -20.66 8.41
N ARG A 161 -15.43 -19.70 8.09
CA ARG A 161 -15.70 -18.25 8.09
C ARG A 161 -16.21 -17.73 6.74
N GLY A 162 -16.31 -18.59 5.72
CA GLY A 162 -16.74 -18.21 4.39
C GLY A 162 -15.74 -17.34 3.61
N TRP A 163 -14.44 -17.42 3.91
CA TRP A 163 -13.42 -16.63 3.21
C TRP A 163 -13.21 -17.04 1.75
N GLY A 164 -13.61 -18.25 1.39
CA GLY A 164 -13.62 -18.72 0.01
C GLY A 164 -12.23 -19.08 -0.52
N ARG A 165 -12.14 -19.16 -1.85
CA ARG A 165 -10.94 -19.59 -2.58
C ARG A 165 -10.48 -18.48 -3.51
N CYS A 166 -9.18 -18.38 -3.71
CA CYS A 166 -8.54 -17.44 -4.63
C CYS A 166 -7.24 -18.02 -5.19
N LEU A 167 -6.58 -17.33 -6.10
CA LEU A 167 -5.24 -17.70 -6.53
C LEU A 167 -4.19 -17.15 -5.57
N ALA A 168 -3.14 -17.94 -5.38
CA ALA A 168 -1.93 -17.55 -4.71
C ALA A 168 -0.71 -17.80 -5.59
N VAL A 169 0.34 -17.05 -5.34
CA VAL A 169 1.66 -17.28 -5.93
C VAL A 169 2.72 -17.11 -4.84
N ARG A 170 3.74 -17.97 -4.88
CA ARG A 170 4.92 -17.83 -4.04
C ARG A 170 6.05 -17.27 -4.89
N VAL A 171 6.64 -16.17 -4.44
CA VAL A 171 7.69 -15.48 -5.19
C VAL A 171 8.91 -15.18 -4.33
N GLY A 172 10.06 -15.00 -4.98
CA GLY A 172 11.29 -14.54 -4.32
C GLY A 172 11.35 -13.01 -4.16
N ASP A 173 12.39 -12.54 -3.47
CA ASP A 173 12.59 -11.15 -3.06
C ASP A 173 12.43 -10.12 -4.18
N GLN A 174 12.95 -10.44 -5.38
CA GLN A 174 12.86 -9.53 -6.53
C GLN A 174 11.40 -9.20 -6.87
N MET A 175 10.52 -10.20 -6.86
CA MET A 175 9.10 -10.03 -7.17
C MET A 175 8.29 -9.51 -5.99
N ALA A 176 8.79 -9.61 -4.75
CA ALA A 176 8.15 -9.00 -3.58
C ALA A 176 8.04 -7.47 -3.72
N SER A 177 8.96 -6.84 -4.46
CA SER A 177 8.88 -5.42 -4.81
C SER A 177 7.68 -5.09 -5.71
N LEU A 178 7.22 -6.05 -6.51
CA LEU A 178 6.06 -5.95 -7.42
C LEU A 178 4.78 -6.56 -6.83
N ARG A 179 4.74 -6.86 -5.52
CA ARG A 179 3.60 -7.54 -4.87
C ARG A 179 2.26 -6.85 -5.12
N SER A 180 2.23 -5.53 -5.25
CA SER A 180 0.98 -4.80 -5.50
C SER A 180 0.47 -5.04 -6.92
N GLN A 181 1.32 -4.89 -7.93
CA GLN A 181 0.97 -5.14 -9.33
C GLN A 181 0.65 -6.63 -9.55
N LEU A 182 1.47 -7.52 -9.00
CA LEU A 182 1.28 -8.96 -9.06
C LEU A 182 -0.02 -9.38 -8.39
N GLY A 183 -0.29 -8.90 -7.17
CA GLY A 183 -1.51 -9.24 -6.46
C GLY A 183 -2.77 -8.72 -7.16
N ASN A 184 -2.75 -7.53 -7.75
CA ASN A 184 -3.87 -7.02 -8.55
C ASN A 184 -4.12 -7.90 -9.78
N ALA A 185 -3.09 -8.17 -10.59
CA ALA A 185 -3.21 -9.03 -11.76
C ALA A 185 -3.68 -10.46 -11.39
N LEU A 186 -3.23 -10.96 -10.24
CA LEU A 186 -3.62 -12.26 -9.73
C LEU A 186 -5.08 -12.29 -9.22
N ALA A 187 -5.59 -11.17 -8.69
CA ALA A 187 -6.98 -11.05 -8.27
C ALA A 187 -7.92 -10.96 -9.49
N GLU A 188 -7.51 -10.28 -10.56
CA GLU A 188 -8.19 -10.30 -11.87
C GLU A 188 -8.24 -11.71 -12.44
N GLU A 189 -7.13 -12.43 -12.41
CA GLU A 189 -7.05 -13.82 -12.86
C GLU A 189 -7.90 -14.75 -11.98
N SER A 190 -7.93 -14.53 -10.67
CA SER A 190 -8.81 -15.28 -9.75
C SER A 190 -10.27 -15.08 -10.12
N GLN A 191 -10.70 -13.84 -10.35
CA GLN A 191 -12.06 -13.53 -10.79
C GLN A 191 -12.38 -14.20 -12.13
N ARG A 192 -11.45 -14.15 -13.09
CA ARG A 192 -11.58 -14.77 -14.42
C ARG A 192 -11.78 -16.28 -14.33
N GLN A 193 -11.17 -16.93 -13.34
CA GLN A 193 -11.32 -18.37 -13.06
C GLN A 193 -12.56 -18.70 -12.20
N GLY A 194 -13.42 -17.72 -11.89
CA GLY A 194 -14.60 -17.92 -11.05
C GLY A 194 -14.31 -18.10 -9.56
N LEU A 195 -13.10 -17.74 -9.12
CA LEU A 195 -12.73 -17.68 -7.71
C LEU A 195 -13.08 -16.30 -7.13
N ARG A 196 -12.93 -16.14 -5.81
CA ARG A 196 -13.11 -14.84 -5.16
C ARG A 196 -12.17 -13.82 -5.81
N PRO A 197 -12.61 -12.57 -6.08
CA PRO A 197 -11.78 -11.54 -6.72
C PRO A 197 -10.76 -10.96 -5.72
N MET A 198 -9.90 -11.85 -5.24
CA MET A 198 -8.84 -11.64 -4.27
C MET A 198 -7.64 -12.48 -4.70
N ALA A 199 -6.47 -12.22 -4.17
CA ALA A 199 -5.28 -13.02 -4.40
C ALA A 199 -4.29 -12.92 -3.24
N VAL A 200 -3.40 -13.91 -3.15
CA VAL A 200 -2.29 -13.94 -2.19
C VAL A 200 -0.95 -13.92 -2.91
N VAL A 201 -0.13 -12.91 -2.63
CA VAL A 201 1.30 -12.93 -2.99
C VAL A 201 2.09 -13.29 -1.74
N ALA A 202 2.69 -14.48 -1.74
CA ALA A 202 3.43 -15.02 -0.60
C ALA A 202 4.94 -14.95 -0.85
N TYR A 203 5.70 -14.38 0.09
CA TYR A 203 7.15 -14.22 -0.04
C TYR A 203 7.83 -14.17 1.33
N ILE A 204 9.11 -14.51 1.38
CA ILE A 204 9.93 -14.35 2.59
C ILE A 204 10.57 -12.98 2.54
N GLU A 205 10.31 -12.14 3.52
CA GLU A 205 10.93 -10.82 3.65
C GLU A 205 12.17 -10.94 4.54
N ALA A 206 13.34 -10.51 4.04
CA ALA A 206 14.61 -10.63 4.74
C ALA A 206 14.57 -10.06 6.18
N ALA A 207 13.82 -8.97 6.40
CA ALA A 207 13.66 -8.32 7.70
C ALA A 207 12.98 -9.20 8.76
N MET A 208 12.29 -10.28 8.39
CA MET A 208 11.68 -11.21 9.36
C MET A 208 12.73 -12.03 10.11
N ASN A 209 13.95 -12.19 9.55
CA ASN A 209 15.03 -13.00 10.13
C ASN A 209 14.63 -14.44 10.52
N ASP A 210 13.56 -14.97 9.93
CA ASP A 210 13.06 -16.31 10.16
C ASP A 210 12.55 -16.91 8.83
N PRO A 211 13.28 -17.88 8.23
CA PRO A 211 12.89 -18.49 6.96
C PRO A 211 11.68 -19.42 7.10
N THR A 212 11.23 -19.70 8.32
CA THR A 212 10.00 -20.48 8.56
C THR A 212 8.75 -19.62 8.48
N GLN A 213 8.89 -18.28 8.50
CA GLN A 213 7.79 -17.34 8.35
C GLN A 213 7.64 -16.89 6.89
N ILE A 214 6.40 -16.67 6.47
CA ILE A 214 6.06 -16.14 5.16
C ILE A 214 5.13 -14.95 5.31
N LYS A 215 5.38 -13.90 4.53
CA LYS A 215 4.48 -12.74 4.44
C LYS A 215 3.47 -13.00 3.34
N CYS A 216 2.20 -12.94 3.71
CA CYS A 216 1.07 -13.07 2.79
C CYS A 216 0.50 -11.68 2.51
N SER A 217 0.73 -11.15 1.31
CA SER A 217 0.12 -9.90 0.87
C SER A 217 -1.16 -10.17 0.09
N LEU A 218 -2.28 -9.69 0.61
CA LEU A 218 -3.59 -9.81 0.01
C LEU A 218 -3.87 -8.63 -0.91
N ARG A 219 -4.44 -8.90 -2.09
CA ARG A 219 -5.02 -7.87 -2.97
C ARG A 219 -6.42 -8.32 -3.38
N SER A 220 -7.35 -7.39 -3.53
CA SER A 220 -8.71 -7.68 -3.98
C SER A 220 -9.22 -6.60 -4.95
N LEU A 221 -10.30 -6.92 -5.66
CA LEU A 221 -10.94 -6.01 -6.61
C LEU A 221 -12.25 -5.45 -6.06
N GLY A 222 -12.64 -4.27 -6.57
CA GLY A 222 -13.90 -3.63 -6.23
C GLY A 222 -14.07 -3.45 -4.73
N GLU A 223 -15.21 -3.88 -4.20
CA GLU A 223 -15.60 -3.64 -2.81
C GLU A 223 -15.14 -4.73 -1.83
N GLU A 224 -14.42 -5.75 -2.30
CA GLU A 224 -13.91 -6.84 -1.46
C GLU A 224 -12.92 -6.34 -0.40
N ASP A 225 -13.17 -6.66 0.86
CA ASP A 225 -12.30 -6.26 1.97
C ASP A 225 -11.34 -7.39 2.39
N THR A 226 -10.03 -7.14 2.28
CA THR A 226 -8.96 -8.05 2.70
C THR A 226 -8.64 -7.91 4.19
N THR A 227 -9.04 -6.81 4.83
CA THR A 227 -8.63 -6.50 6.21
C THR A 227 -9.14 -7.50 7.26
N PRO A 228 -10.36 -8.08 7.17
CA PRO A 228 -10.81 -9.08 8.15
C PRO A 228 -9.94 -10.33 8.19
N ILE A 229 -9.37 -10.74 7.05
CA ILE A 229 -8.47 -11.89 6.97
C ILE A 229 -7.12 -11.54 7.59
N SER A 230 -6.52 -10.42 7.19
CA SER A 230 -5.22 -10.03 7.72
C SER A 230 -5.24 -9.75 9.22
N GLN A 231 -6.30 -9.11 9.74
CA GLN A 231 -6.44 -8.80 11.16
C GLN A 231 -6.56 -10.07 12.01
N HIS A 232 -7.20 -11.12 11.49
CA HIS A 232 -7.27 -12.41 12.17
C HIS A 232 -5.86 -13.00 12.44
N TYR A 233 -4.92 -12.78 11.52
CA TYR A 233 -3.52 -13.19 11.65
C TYR A 233 -2.62 -12.09 12.25
N GLY A 234 -3.19 -11.08 12.91
CA GLY A 234 -2.43 -9.99 13.54
C GLY A 234 -1.82 -8.97 12.57
N GLY A 235 -2.23 -8.98 11.30
CA GLY A 235 -1.84 -8.03 10.27
C GLY A 235 -2.84 -6.88 10.06
N GLY A 236 -2.72 -6.19 8.93
CA GLY A 236 -3.56 -5.03 8.60
C GLY A 236 -3.23 -4.40 7.24
N GLY A 237 -3.91 -3.29 6.92
CA GLY A 237 -3.69 -2.50 5.69
C GLY A 237 -4.95 -1.77 5.23
N HIS A 238 -5.01 -1.42 3.95
CA HIS A 238 -6.18 -0.84 3.30
C HIS A 238 -7.19 -1.93 2.95
N ARG A 239 -8.43 -1.52 2.66
CA ARG A 239 -9.54 -2.41 2.27
C ARG A 239 -9.15 -3.41 1.19
N ASN A 240 -8.51 -2.97 0.10
CA ASN A 240 -8.15 -3.83 -1.03
C ASN A 240 -6.69 -4.31 -0.99
N ALA A 241 -5.94 -3.95 0.06
CA ALA A 241 -4.51 -4.21 0.15
C ALA A 241 -4.08 -4.33 1.61
N SER A 242 -3.99 -5.55 2.12
CA SER A 242 -3.51 -5.83 3.46
C SER A 242 -2.46 -6.94 3.46
N SER A 243 -1.81 -7.16 4.60
CA SER A 243 -0.86 -8.26 4.75
C SER A 243 -0.77 -8.73 6.19
N PHE A 244 -0.26 -9.94 6.36
CA PHE A 244 0.05 -10.55 7.64
C PHE A 244 1.24 -11.53 7.45
N ILE A 245 1.79 -11.99 8.56
CA ILE A 245 2.89 -12.96 8.59
C ILE A 245 2.36 -14.23 9.24
N MET A 246 2.73 -15.39 8.71
CA MET A 246 2.34 -16.69 9.26
C MET A 246 3.43 -17.75 9.04
N PRO A 247 3.39 -18.89 9.76
CA PRO A 247 4.26 -20.01 9.46
C PRO A 247 4.07 -20.51 8.01
N THR A 248 5.17 -20.80 7.33
CA THR A 248 5.16 -21.28 5.93
C THR A 248 4.37 -22.58 5.81
N ALA A 249 4.49 -23.48 6.79
CA ALA A 249 3.74 -24.74 6.80
C ALA A 249 2.22 -24.52 6.78
N ASP A 250 1.74 -23.51 7.51
CA ASP A 250 0.32 -23.17 7.58
C ASP A 250 -0.18 -22.61 6.24
N PHE A 251 0.62 -21.76 5.57
CA PHE A 251 0.32 -21.27 4.22
C PHE A 251 0.27 -22.40 3.19
N GLU A 252 1.25 -23.33 3.21
CA GLU A 252 1.25 -24.47 2.30
C GLU A 252 0.04 -25.39 2.54
N GLY A 253 -0.47 -25.43 3.78
CA GLY A 253 -1.73 -26.10 4.13
C GLY A 253 -2.98 -25.53 3.46
N TRP A 254 -2.93 -24.31 2.90
CA TRP A 254 -4.06 -23.70 2.20
C TRP A 254 -4.28 -24.27 0.79
N ARG A 255 -3.34 -25.04 0.24
CA ARG A 255 -3.46 -25.66 -1.09
C ARG A 255 -4.43 -26.86 -1.14
N ALA A 256 -4.84 -27.37 0.02
CA ALA A 256 -5.69 -28.55 0.16
C ALA A 256 -7.17 -28.27 -0.17
#